data_AF-A0A0F8X560-F1
#
_entry.id   AF-A0A0F8X560-F1
#
_cell.length_a   1.000
_cell.length_b   1.000
_cell.length_c   1.000
_cell.angle_alpha   90.00
_cell.angle_beta   90.00
_cell.angle_gamma   90.00
#
_symmetry.space_group_name_H-M   'P 1'
#
loop_
_entity.id
_entity.type
_entity.pdbx_description
1 polymer ?
#
loop_
_entity_poly.entity_id
_entity_poly.type
_entity_poly.pdbx_seq_one_letter_code
_entity_poly.pdbx_strand_id
1 'polypeptide(L)'
;MRDISQSLLRGQRSKSILCKHLLIRAVLTYGGNTYTYTQTKTKQLSDVEQIFSRRAELLLDDTDKTLHSLDLEGYKAAISYGLITRAGPEWVATSPLWVAGQQRDSYRTHLECSLSLEGIFDRMGKQKAESSMTLPATDTQTVKDLLTGLADGTITDGTNSPYSNYPAYTITFDATEETLLDSFIPADFFSVGFNESRLSAFKKALRWVKSKARIE
;
A
#
# COMPACT_ATOMS: atom_id res chain seq x y z
N MET A 1 7.23 -13.53 -0.23
CA MET A 1 8.48 -13.20 0.51
C MET A 1 9.24 -12.10 -0.25
N ARG A 2 9.60 -10.96 0.38
CA ARG A 2 10.41 -9.91 -0.29
C ARG A 2 11.80 -10.47 -0.55
N ASP A 3 12.33 -10.29 -1.75
CA ASP A 3 13.67 -10.76 -2.09
C ASP A 3 14.71 -9.87 -1.39
N ILE A 4 15.57 -10.50 -0.59
CA ILE A 4 16.59 -9.83 0.23
C ILE A 4 17.92 -10.45 -0.13
N SER A 5 18.90 -9.62 -0.50
CA SER A 5 20.24 -10.11 -0.78
C SER A 5 20.85 -10.80 0.45
N GLN A 6 21.67 -11.82 0.22
CA GLN A 6 22.33 -12.55 1.32
C GLN A 6 23.23 -11.63 2.16
N SER A 7 23.83 -10.60 1.55
CA SER A 7 24.61 -9.56 2.24
C SER A 7 23.73 -8.71 3.17
N LEU A 8 22.56 -8.28 2.71
CA LEU A 8 21.63 -7.49 3.51
C LEU A 8 21.03 -8.32 4.65
N LEU A 9 20.67 -9.58 4.39
CA LEU A 9 20.18 -10.50 5.42
C LEU A 9 21.23 -10.72 6.52
N ARG A 10 22.51 -10.89 6.15
CA ARG A 10 23.62 -10.99 7.10
C ARG A 10 23.81 -9.68 7.87
N GLY A 11 23.70 -8.53 7.19
CA GLY A 11 23.78 -7.21 7.79
C GLY A 11 22.69 -6.98 8.84
N GLN A 12 21.43 -7.33 8.54
CA GLN A 12 20.29 -7.22 9.44
C GLN A 12 20.41 -8.11 10.68
N ARG A 13 21.10 -9.26 10.57
CA ARG A 13 21.34 -10.15 11.72
C ARG A 13 22.51 -9.68 12.60
N SER A 14 23.33 -8.76 12.12
CA SER A 14 24.49 -8.26 12.85
C SER A 14 24.12 -7.11 13.78
N LYS A 15 24.16 -7.36 15.10
CA LYS A 15 23.89 -6.34 16.14
C LYS A 15 24.82 -5.12 16.05
N SER A 16 26.02 -5.24 15.49
CA SER A 16 26.98 -4.14 15.36
C SER A 16 26.73 -3.22 14.16
N ILE A 17 26.01 -3.69 13.14
CA ILE A 17 25.76 -2.95 11.89
C ILE A 17 24.42 -2.20 11.95
N LEU A 18 23.41 -2.80 12.59
CA LEU A 18 22.02 -2.32 12.63
C LEU A 18 21.84 -0.85 13.04
N CYS A 19 22.61 -0.37 14.02
CA CYS A 19 22.37 0.96 14.61
C CYS A 19 23.18 2.11 13.99
N LYS A 20 24.25 1.83 13.23
CA LYS A 20 25.09 2.89 12.61
C LYS A 20 24.97 3.02 11.10
N HIS A 21 24.39 2.03 10.43
CA HIS A 21 24.35 1.95 8.97
C HIS A 21 22.93 1.81 8.40
N LEU A 22 21.89 2.06 9.20
CA LEU A 22 20.52 2.10 8.72
C LEU A 22 20.43 3.15 7.61
N LEU A 23 19.78 2.80 6.50
CA LEU A 23 19.48 3.68 5.37
C LEU A 23 17.98 3.80 5.20
N ILE A 24 17.50 5.02 4.91
CA ILE A 24 16.11 5.29 4.54
C ILE A 24 16.12 5.98 3.18
N ARG A 25 15.22 5.54 2.31
CA ARG A 25 14.99 6.15 1.00
C ARG A 25 13.50 6.20 0.71
N ALA A 26 12.98 7.37 0.39
CA ALA A 26 11.62 7.55 -0.12
C ALA A 26 11.71 7.95 -1.60
N VAL A 27 11.09 7.16 -2.48
CA VAL A 27 10.98 7.48 -3.91
C VAL A 27 9.53 7.83 -4.20
N LEU A 28 9.26 9.06 -4.61
CA LEU A 28 7.94 9.53 -5.02
C LEU A 28 7.87 9.54 -6.54
N THR A 29 6.82 8.95 -7.09
CA THR A 29 6.60 8.82 -8.53
C THR A 29 5.19 9.23 -8.91
N TYR A 30 5.07 10.03 -9.97
CA TYR A 30 3.78 10.41 -10.55
C TYR A 30 3.96 10.73 -12.04
N GLY A 31 3.29 9.96 -12.90
CA GLY A 31 3.52 10.03 -14.34
C GLY A 31 4.99 9.77 -14.67
N GLY A 32 5.63 10.71 -15.38
CA GLY A 32 7.07 10.66 -15.69
C GLY A 32 8.00 11.27 -14.62
N ASN A 33 7.44 11.92 -13.58
CA ASN A 33 8.24 12.61 -12.57
C ASN A 33 8.65 11.64 -11.45
N THR A 34 9.92 11.71 -11.06
CA THR A 34 10.47 10.91 -9.95
C THR A 34 11.30 11.80 -9.04
N TYR A 35 10.99 11.79 -7.75
CA TYR A 35 11.75 12.45 -6.71
C TYR A 35 12.27 11.42 -5.72
N THR A 36 13.56 11.51 -5.38
CA THR A 36 14.21 10.59 -4.43
C THR A 36 14.73 11.37 -3.24
N TYR A 37 14.25 11.02 -2.06
CA TYR A 37 14.71 11.58 -0.79
C TYR A 37 15.43 10.51 0.01
N THR A 38 16.60 10.88 0.50
CA THR A 38 17.44 10.03 1.36
C THR A 38 17.58 10.69 2.74
N GLN A 39 18.42 10.12 3.59
CA GLN A 39 18.64 10.56 4.97
C GLN A 39 19.11 12.01 5.12
N THR A 40 19.66 12.61 4.05
CA THR A 40 20.04 14.03 4.07
C THR A 40 18.83 14.95 4.08
N LYS A 41 17.70 14.49 3.55
CA LYS A 41 16.44 15.24 3.43
C LYS A 41 15.38 14.73 4.39
N THR A 42 15.38 13.45 4.71
CA THR A 42 14.43 12.83 5.64
C THR A 42 14.82 13.12 7.08
N LYS A 43 14.06 13.98 7.76
CA LYS A 43 14.23 14.29 9.19
C LYS A 43 13.60 13.23 10.07
N GLN A 44 12.38 12.82 9.71
CA GLN A 44 11.61 11.83 10.46
C GLN A 44 10.81 10.97 9.51
N LEU A 45 10.71 9.69 9.87
CA LEU A 45 9.80 8.75 9.22
C LEU A 45 9.10 7.95 10.31
N SER A 46 7.79 8.07 10.38
CA SER A 46 6.91 7.18 11.14
C SER A 46 6.22 6.25 10.15
N ASP A 47 6.32 4.94 10.31
CA ASP A 47 5.64 3.95 9.46
C ASP A 47 4.94 2.94 10.36
N VAL A 48 3.62 2.86 10.23
CA VAL A 48 2.76 1.99 11.02
C VAL A 48 2.07 1.03 10.06
N GLU A 49 2.50 -0.23 10.08
CA GLU A 49 1.92 -1.32 9.31
C GLU A 49 1.00 -2.18 10.18
N GLN A 50 -0.26 -2.27 9.80
CA GLN A 50 -1.28 -3.14 10.35
C GLN A 50 -1.85 -4.05 9.25
N ILE A 51 -2.62 -5.07 9.64
CA ILE A 51 -3.13 -6.09 8.71
C ILE A 51 -3.96 -5.47 7.56
N PHE A 52 -4.77 -4.45 7.86
CA PHE A 52 -5.67 -3.80 6.90
C PHE A 52 -5.50 -2.29 6.85
N SER A 53 -4.37 -1.77 7.33
CA SER A 53 -4.07 -0.36 7.30
C SER A 53 -2.57 -0.19 7.28
N ARG A 54 -2.07 0.75 6.49
CA ARG A 54 -0.68 1.15 6.55
C ARG A 54 -0.61 2.64 6.34
N ARG A 55 0.01 3.33 7.28
CA ARG A 55 0.16 4.78 7.25
C ARG A 55 1.59 5.12 7.54
N ALA A 56 2.10 6.11 6.81
CA ALA A 56 3.40 6.66 7.13
C ALA A 56 3.33 8.19 7.13
N GLU A 57 4.16 8.80 7.97
CA GLU A 57 4.38 10.24 8.00
C GLU A 57 5.86 10.48 7.70
N LEU A 58 6.12 11.22 6.64
CA LEU A 58 7.46 11.55 6.19
C LEU A 58 7.69 13.04 6.36
N LEU A 59 8.60 13.41 7.27
CA LEU A 59 9.02 14.78 7.46
C LEU A 59 10.31 15.04 6.68
N LEU A 60 10.25 15.97 5.74
CA LEU A 60 11.35 16.37 4.88
C LEU A 60 11.85 17.77 5.23
N ASP A 61 13.16 17.97 5.13
CA ASP A 61 13.79 19.29 5.21
C ASP A 61 13.64 20.05 3.89
N ASP A 62 12.99 21.22 3.95
CA ASP A 62 12.77 22.13 2.82
C ASP A 62 13.55 23.44 2.97
N THR A 63 14.63 23.44 3.77
CA THR A 63 15.44 24.66 3.99
C THR A 63 16.02 25.23 2.69
N ASP A 64 16.21 24.41 1.65
CA ASP A 64 16.65 24.82 0.31
C ASP A 64 15.50 25.23 -0.63
N LYS A 65 14.24 25.21 -0.16
CA LYS A 65 13.02 25.63 -0.88
C LYS A 65 12.71 24.82 -2.14
N THR A 66 13.26 23.62 -2.26
CA THR A 66 13.06 22.76 -3.44
C THR A 66 11.72 22.02 -3.44
N LEU A 67 11.13 21.79 -2.25
CA LEU A 67 9.83 21.13 -2.09
C LEU A 67 8.67 22.13 -2.09
N HIS A 68 8.96 23.39 -1.81
CA HIS A 68 7.95 24.43 -1.62
C HIS A 68 7.09 24.71 -2.87
N SER A 69 7.66 24.53 -4.06
CA SER A 69 6.96 24.70 -5.34
C SER A 69 6.32 23.42 -5.86
N LEU A 70 6.56 22.28 -5.22
CA LEU A 70 6.06 20.98 -5.64
C LEU A 70 4.77 20.64 -4.91
N ASP A 71 3.74 20.33 -5.69
CA ASP A 71 2.58 19.60 -5.22
C ASP A 71 2.85 18.10 -5.36
N LEU A 72 2.99 17.43 -4.22
CA LEU A 72 3.31 16.02 -4.13
C LEU A 72 2.09 15.17 -3.81
N GLU A 73 0.89 15.76 -3.69
CA GLU A 73 -0.33 14.99 -3.46
C GLU A 73 -0.63 14.04 -4.63
N GLY A 74 -1.04 12.82 -4.30
CA GLY A 74 -1.30 11.77 -5.29
C GLY A 74 -0.07 11.02 -5.79
N TYR A 75 1.15 11.42 -5.43
CA TYR A 75 2.36 10.67 -5.79
C TYR A 75 2.37 9.28 -5.14
N LYS A 76 2.80 8.26 -5.90
CA LYS A 76 3.09 6.92 -5.39
C LYS A 76 4.45 6.94 -4.70
N ALA A 77 4.47 6.59 -3.42
CA ALA A 77 5.64 6.56 -2.56
C ALA A 77 6.12 5.13 -2.33
N ALA A 78 7.38 4.86 -2.67
CA ALA A 78 8.09 3.64 -2.32
C ALA A 78 9.09 3.94 -1.19
N ILE A 79 8.69 3.65 0.04
CA ILE A 79 9.59 3.71 1.20
C ILE A 79 10.48 2.47 1.18
N SER A 80 11.79 2.67 1.25
CA SER A 80 12.78 1.60 1.31
C SER A 80 13.64 1.73 2.57
N TYR A 81 13.84 0.62 3.26
CA TYR A 81 14.78 0.50 4.36
C TYR A 81 16.01 -0.28 3.90
N GLY A 82 17.18 0.13 4.37
CA GLY A 82 18.43 -0.42 3.88
C GLY A 82 19.54 -0.45 4.92
N LEU A 83 20.66 -1.05 4.53
CA LEU A 83 21.90 -1.02 5.29
C LEU A 83 23.08 -0.76 4.35
N ILE A 84 24.12 -0.11 4.85
CA ILE A 84 25.43 -0.12 4.19
C ILE A 84 26.09 -1.47 4.51
N THR A 85 26.25 -2.32 3.50
CA THR A 85 26.94 -3.61 3.61
C THR A 85 28.34 -3.53 2.98
N ARG A 86 29.07 -4.65 2.97
CA ARG A 86 30.36 -4.74 2.25
C ARG A 86 30.22 -4.57 0.74
N ALA A 87 29.02 -4.80 0.19
CA ALA A 87 28.70 -4.57 -1.22
C ALA A 87 28.28 -3.12 -1.50
N GLY A 88 28.19 -2.28 -0.46
CA GLY A 88 27.70 -0.90 -0.54
C GLY A 88 26.28 -0.74 0.01
N PRO A 89 25.62 0.39 -0.29
CA PRO A 89 24.23 0.65 0.11
C PRO A 89 23.25 -0.33 -0.54
N GLU A 90 22.49 -1.06 0.28
CA GLU A 90 21.44 -1.96 -0.19
C GLU A 90 20.10 -1.57 0.44
N TRP A 91 19.02 -1.61 -0.35
CA TRP A 91 17.67 -1.23 0.09
C TRP A 91 16.65 -2.31 -0.24
N VAL A 92 15.65 -2.44 0.63
CA VAL A 92 14.45 -3.25 0.43
C VAL A 92 13.26 -2.32 0.45
N ALA A 93 12.56 -2.25 -0.68
CA ALA A 93 11.32 -1.50 -0.78
C ALA A 93 10.22 -2.19 0.02
N THR A 94 9.43 -1.37 0.69
CA THR A 94 8.18 -1.78 1.33
C THR A 94 7.02 -1.67 0.33
N SER A 95 5.85 -2.20 0.70
CA SER A 95 4.65 -2.07 -0.12
C SER A 95 4.38 -0.59 -0.43
N PRO A 96 3.89 -0.25 -1.63
CA PRO A 96 3.72 1.14 -2.01
C PRO A 96 2.67 1.85 -1.17
N LEU A 97 2.88 3.15 -0.97
CA LEU A 97 1.96 4.09 -0.33
C LEU A 97 1.64 5.23 -1.31
N TRP A 98 0.66 6.05 -0.99
CA TRP A 98 0.31 7.24 -1.75
C TRP A 98 0.29 8.47 -0.85
N VAL A 99 0.77 9.60 -1.36
CA VAL A 99 0.68 10.89 -0.66
C VAL A 99 -0.78 11.32 -0.63
N ALA A 100 -1.36 11.29 0.57
CA ALA A 100 -2.74 11.67 0.85
C ALA A 100 -2.89 13.14 1.25
N GLY A 101 -1.81 13.76 1.72
CA GLY A 101 -1.79 15.17 2.09
C GLY A 101 -0.37 15.68 2.25
N GLN A 102 -0.20 16.96 1.97
CA GLN A 102 1.05 17.68 2.14
C GLN A 102 0.84 18.90 3.06
N GLN A 103 1.60 18.95 4.15
CA GLN A 103 1.66 20.11 5.03
C GLN A 103 3.04 20.77 4.92
N ARG A 104 3.06 22.10 4.94
CA ARG A 104 4.27 22.91 4.88
C ARG A 104 4.33 23.78 6.12
N ASP A 105 5.37 23.58 6.91
CA ASP A 105 5.57 24.30 8.15
C ASP A 105 6.78 25.23 8.00
N SER A 106 6.57 26.50 8.35
CA SER A 106 7.60 27.53 8.25
C SER A 106 7.99 27.99 9.65
N TYR A 107 9.23 27.69 10.04
CA TYR A 107 9.83 28.15 11.27
C TYR A 107 10.82 29.28 10.99
N ARG A 108 11.19 30.04 12.02
CA ARG A 108 12.16 31.14 11.89
C ARG A 108 13.53 30.68 11.38
N THR A 109 13.91 29.43 11.65
CA THR A 109 15.26 28.92 11.37
C THR A 109 15.32 27.86 10.27
N HIS A 110 14.18 27.30 9.86
CA HIS A 110 14.12 26.20 8.89
C HIS A 110 12.71 26.06 8.31
N LEU A 111 12.62 25.34 7.19
CA LEU A 111 11.37 25.01 6.51
C LEU A 111 11.20 23.49 6.48
N GLU A 112 9.99 23.02 6.68
CA GLU A 112 9.69 21.59 6.70
C GLU A 112 8.49 21.27 5.82
N CYS A 113 8.51 20.08 5.23
CA CYS A 113 7.40 19.52 4.49
C CYS A 113 7.04 18.16 5.08
N SER A 114 5.85 18.07 5.65
CA SER A 114 5.28 16.82 6.16
C SER A 114 4.38 16.20 5.11
N LEU A 115 4.61 14.92 4.80
CA LEU A 115 3.81 14.14 3.86
C LEU A 115 3.08 13.05 4.62
N SER A 116 1.75 13.06 4.52
CA SER A 116 0.88 12.01 5.03
C SER A 116 0.71 10.96 3.95
N LEU A 117 1.13 9.73 4.21
CA LEU A 117 1.12 8.61 3.28
C LEU A 117 0.09 7.57 3.72
N GLU A 118 -0.71 7.08 2.76
CA GLU A 118 -1.72 6.05 2.99
C GLU A 118 -1.51 4.83 2.10
N GLY A 119 -1.74 3.65 2.67
CA GLY A 119 -1.70 2.38 1.96
C GLY A 119 -2.99 2.09 1.21
N ILE A 120 -2.93 1.07 0.35
CA ILE A 120 -4.05 0.69 -0.51
C ILE A 120 -5.31 0.36 0.29
N PHE A 121 -5.18 -0.35 1.42
CA PHE A 121 -6.34 -0.68 2.25
C PHE A 121 -7.02 0.55 2.86
N ASP A 122 -6.26 1.55 3.33
CA ASP A 122 -6.83 2.80 3.81
C ASP A 122 -7.60 3.53 2.69
N ARG A 123 -7.07 3.51 1.45
CA ARG A 123 -7.76 4.04 0.27
C ARG A 123 -9.04 3.28 -0.03
N MET A 124 -8.98 1.94 -0.05
CA MET A 124 -10.17 1.08 -0.23
C MET A 124 -11.23 1.31 0.87
N GLY A 125 -10.83 1.76 2.06
CA GLY A 125 -11.76 2.15 3.13
C GLY A 125 -12.60 3.39 2.79
N LYS A 126 -12.05 4.29 1.97
CA LYS A 126 -12.69 5.54 1.52
C LYS A 126 -13.55 5.34 0.26
N GLN A 127 -13.26 4.31 -0.53
CA GLN A 127 -13.98 3.97 -1.76
C GLN A 127 -15.34 3.33 -1.42
N LYS A 128 -16.45 3.96 -1.82
CA LYS A 128 -17.82 3.56 -1.48
C LYS A 128 -18.53 2.96 -2.68
N ALA A 129 -19.31 1.91 -2.45
CA ALA A 129 -20.04 1.25 -3.51
C ALA A 129 -21.08 2.19 -4.12
N GLU A 130 -21.00 2.38 -5.44
CA GLU A 130 -21.87 3.27 -6.22
C GLU A 130 -23.23 2.64 -6.55
N SER A 131 -23.28 1.31 -6.48
CA SER A 131 -24.47 0.48 -6.65
C SER A 131 -24.43 -0.67 -5.65
N SER A 132 -25.58 -1.26 -5.36
CA SER A 132 -25.63 -2.55 -4.68
C SER A 132 -25.36 -3.69 -5.67
N MET A 133 -24.85 -4.81 -5.19
CA MET A 133 -24.60 -6.01 -5.98
C MET A 133 -24.90 -7.26 -5.14
N THR A 134 -25.59 -8.22 -5.72
CA THR A 134 -25.84 -9.53 -5.09
C THR A 134 -25.58 -10.61 -6.14
N LEU A 135 -24.71 -11.55 -5.82
CA LEU A 135 -24.42 -12.65 -6.75
C LEU A 135 -25.61 -13.63 -6.80
N PRO A 136 -25.92 -14.20 -7.96
CA PRO A 136 -26.92 -15.25 -8.05
C PRO A 136 -26.42 -16.55 -7.40
N ALA A 137 -27.34 -17.42 -6.98
CA ALA A 137 -27.00 -18.75 -6.43
C ALA A 137 -26.26 -19.66 -7.43
N THR A 138 -26.33 -19.34 -8.73
CA THR A 138 -25.64 -20.05 -9.81
C THR A 138 -24.25 -19.46 -10.13
N ASP A 139 -23.82 -18.42 -9.42
CA ASP A 139 -22.51 -17.81 -9.62
C ASP A 139 -21.39 -18.82 -9.32
N THR A 140 -20.33 -18.76 -10.12
CA THR A 140 -19.19 -19.69 -10.05
C THR A 140 -17.91 -19.01 -9.60
N GLN A 141 -17.94 -17.73 -9.22
CA GLN A 141 -16.76 -16.98 -8.81
C GLN A 141 -16.25 -17.50 -7.47
N THR A 142 -14.98 -17.87 -7.46
CA THR A 142 -14.29 -18.29 -6.25
C THR A 142 -13.99 -17.09 -5.36
N VAL A 143 -13.64 -17.32 -4.09
CA VAL A 143 -13.17 -16.23 -3.21
C VAL A 143 -11.99 -15.47 -3.83
N LYS A 144 -11.10 -16.16 -4.54
CA LYS A 144 -9.99 -15.54 -5.26
C LYS A 144 -10.46 -14.61 -6.37
N ASP A 145 -11.47 -15.02 -7.14
CA ASP A 145 -12.06 -14.19 -8.19
C ASP A 145 -12.70 -12.95 -7.57
N LEU A 146 -13.45 -13.12 -6.48
CA LEU A 146 -14.07 -12.00 -5.76
C LEU A 146 -13.03 -11.03 -5.18
N LEU A 147 -11.96 -11.53 -4.57
CA LEU A 147 -10.88 -10.69 -4.03
C LEU A 147 -10.12 -9.97 -5.14
N THR A 148 -9.92 -10.63 -6.28
CA THR A 148 -9.27 -10.05 -7.47
C THR A 148 -10.16 -8.97 -8.08
N GLY A 149 -11.44 -9.25 -8.33
CA GLY A 149 -12.40 -8.28 -8.83
C GLY A 149 -12.63 -7.12 -7.86
N LEU A 150 -12.61 -7.37 -6.56
CA LEU A 150 -12.63 -6.33 -5.55
C LEU A 150 -11.33 -5.52 -5.55
N ALA A 151 -10.14 -6.07 -5.78
CA ALA A 151 -8.89 -5.31 -5.82
C ALA A 151 -8.70 -4.54 -7.14
N ASP A 152 -9.23 -5.07 -8.24
CA ASP A 152 -9.16 -4.48 -9.59
C ASP A 152 -10.31 -3.48 -9.85
N GLY A 153 -11.44 -3.63 -9.16
CA GLY A 153 -12.60 -2.73 -9.29
C GLY A 153 -13.59 -3.23 -10.35
N THR A 154 -13.38 -4.45 -10.82
CA THR A 154 -14.11 -5.12 -11.90
C THR A 154 -15.17 -6.10 -11.41
N ILE A 155 -15.38 -6.18 -10.09
CA ILE A 155 -16.44 -7.04 -9.53
C ILE A 155 -17.82 -6.62 -10.06
N THR A 156 -18.60 -7.59 -10.51
CA THR A 156 -19.94 -7.37 -11.08
C THR A 156 -20.85 -8.58 -10.89
N ASP A 157 -22.16 -8.34 -10.85
CA ASP A 157 -23.21 -9.36 -10.97
C ASP A 157 -23.75 -9.48 -12.42
N GLY A 158 -23.06 -8.86 -13.39
CA GLY A 158 -23.48 -8.75 -14.78
C GLY A 158 -24.37 -7.52 -15.08
N THR A 159 -24.88 -6.84 -14.05
CA THR A 159 -25.70 -5.63 -14.18
C THR A 159 -25.07 -4.43 -13.47
N ASN A 160 -24.55 -4.64 -12.27
CA ASN A 160 -24.02 -3.63 -11.37
C ASN A 160 -22.50 -3.79 -11.23
N SER A 161 -21.78 -2.68 -11.16
CA SER A 161 -20.32 -2.65 -10.96
C SER A 161 -19.99 -1.65 -9.85
N PRO A 162 -20.08 -2.07 -8.57
CA PRO A 162 -20.10 -1.15 -7.42
C PRO A 162 -18.84 -0.28 -7.26
N TYR A 163 -17.71 -0.66 -7.86
CA TYR A 163 -16.41 -0.01 -7.67
C TYR A 163 -15.74 0.45 -8.97
N SER A 164 -16.50 0.56 -10.06
CA SER A 164 -15.97 0.80 -11.40
C SER A 164 -15.21 2.12 -11.59
N ASN A 165 -15.51 3.16 -10.80
CA ASN A 165 -14.84 4.46 -10.88
C ASN A 165 -13.56 4.56 -10.02
N TYR A 166 -13.09 3.46 -9.44
CA TYR A 166 -11.91 3.46 -8.58
C TYR A 166 -10.68 2.83 -9.26
N PRO A 167 -9.46 3.23 -8.85
CA PRO A 167 -8.23 2.62 -9.37
C PRO A 167 -8.19 1.11 -9.14
N ALA A 168 -7.65 0.41 -10.13
CA ALA A 168 -7.27 -0.99 -10.07
C ALA A 168 -5.99 -1.18 -9.24
N TYR A 169 -5.97 -2.25 -8.45
CA TYR A 169 -4.81 -2.68 -7.67
C TYR A 169 -4.51 -4.15 -7.94
N THR A 170 -3.22 -4.51 -7.92
CA THR A 170 -2.82 -5.89 -8.14
C THR A 170 -2.77 -6.62 -6.79
N ILE A 171 -3.51 -7.72 -6.68
CA ILE A 171 -3.45 -8.60 -5.52
C ILE A 171 -2.50 -9.76 -5.78
N THR A 172 -1.65 -10.04 -4.80
CA THR A 172 -0.77 -11.21 -4.81
C THR A 172 -1.14 -12.12 -3.66
N PHE A 173 -1.37 -13.39 -3.96
CA PHE A 173 -1.57 -14.43 -2.97
C PHE A 173 -0.25 -15.18 -2.78
N ASP A 174 0.15 -15.41 -1.52
CA ASP A 174 1.31 -16.26 -1.26
C ASP A 174 0.92 -17.70 -1.62
N ALA A 175 1.62 -18.26 -2.63
CA ALA A 175 1.26 -19.48 -3.36
C ALA A 175 1.13 -20.76 -2.52
N THR A 176 1.51 -20.72 -1.24
CA THR A 176 1.58 -21.89 -0.37
C THR A 176 0.33 -22.16 0.46
N GLU A 177 -0.61 -21.22 0.59
CA GLU A 177 -1.51 -21.31 1.75
C GLU A 177 -2.90 -21.91 1.57
N GLU A 178 -3.72 -21.70 0.52
CA GLU A 178 -5.13 -22.15 0.67
C GLU A 178 -5.83 -22.63 -0.60
N THR A 179 -6.06 -23.95 -0.70
CA THR A 179 -6.97 -24.57 -1.69
C THR A 179 -8.39 -24.01 -1.62
N LEU A 180 -8.79 -23.46 -0.46
CA LEU A 180 -10.09 -22.81 -0.27
C LEU A 180 -10.24 -21.52 -1.09
N LEU A 181 -9.15 -20.79 -1.36
CA LEU A 181 -9.22 -19.59 -2.21
C LEU A 181 -9.69 -19.93 -3.62
N ASP A 182 -9.21 -21.05 -4.16
CA ASP A 182 -9.47 -21.51 -5.52
C ASP A 182 -10.68 -22.45 -5.64
N SER A 183 -11.32 -22.84 -4.53
CA SER A 183 -12.42 -23.83 -4.54
C SER A 183 -13.70 -23.40 -3.84
N PHE A 184 -13.64 -22.48 -2.88
CA PHE A 184 -14.84 -22.01 -2.20
C PHE A 184 -15.56 -20.97 -3.06
N ILE A 185 -16.85 -21.23 -3.32
CA ILE A 185 -17.74 -20.38 -4.12
C ILE A 185 -18.84 -19.85 -3.18
N PRO A 186 -18.78 -18.57 -2.79
CA PRO A 186 -19.79 -17.99 -1.90
C PRO A 186 -21.16 -17.80 -2.56
N ALA A 187 -21.23 -17.65 -3.88
CA ALA A 187 -22.48 -17.37 -4.61
C ALA A 187 -23.35 -16.29 -3.91
N ASP A 188 -24.64 -16.56 -3.69
CA ASP A 188 -25.61 -15.64 -3.08
C ASP A 188 -25.34 -15.25 -1.62
N PHE A 189 -24.38 -15.91 -0.95
CA PHE A 189 -23.90 -15.48 0.36
C PHE A 189 -23.01 -14.22 0.30
N PHE A 190 -22.54 -13.82 -0.90
CA PHE A 190 -21.79 -12.59 -1.08
C PHE A 190 -22.66 -11.47 -1.67
N SER A 191 -22.65 -10.33 -1.00
CA SER A 191 -23.31 -9.11 -1.46
C SER A 191 -22.53 -7.86 -1.03
N VAL A 192 -22.66 -6.82 -1.85
CA VAL A 192 -22.15 -5.48 -1.61
C VAL A 192 -23.32 -4.53 -1.50
N GLY A 193 -23.46 -3.87 -0.34
CA GLY A 193 -24.49 -2.86 -0.14
C GLY A 193 -24.14 -1.54 -0.81
N PHE A 194 -25.13 -0.72 -1.15
CA PHE A 194 -24.90 0.68 -1.55
C PHE A 194 -24.14 1.42 -0.44
N ASN A 195 -23.18 2.27 -0.81
CA ASN A 195 -22.27 2.96 0.10
C ASN A 195 -21.38 2.05 0.98
N GLU A 196 -21.33 0.75 0.74
CA GLU A 196 -20.41 -0.14 1.44
C GLU A 196 -18.96 0.17 1.01
N SER A 197 -18.03 0.27 1.97
CA SER A 197 -16.64 0.49 1.60
C SER A 197 -16.05 -0.74 0.93
N ARG A 198 -15.20 -0.51 -0.07
CA ARG A 198 -14.47 -1.58 -0.78
C ARG A 198 -13.66 -2.44 0.18
N LEU A 199 -13.07 -1.84 1.21
CA LEU A 199 -12.39 -2.57 2.29
C LEU A 199 -13.34 -3.45 3.12
N SER A 200 -14.59 -3.03 3.36
CA SER A 200 -15.59 -3.84 4.07
C SER A 200 -15.95 -5.09 3.25
N ALA A 201 -16.26 -4.90 1.96
CA ALA A 201 -16.53 -6.00 1.04
C ALA A 201 -15.32 -6.96 0.93
N PHE A 202 -14.12 -6.41 0.86
CA PHE A 202 -12.88 -7.20 0.85
C PHE A 202 -12.68 -8.02 2.14
N LYS A 203 -12.96 -7.43 3.30
CA LYS A 203 -12.93 -8.16 4.58
C LYS A 203 -14.02 -9.22 4.67
N LYS A 204 -15.20 -9.01 4.07
CA LYS A 204 -16.24 -10.06 3.97
C LYS A 204 -15.72 -11.23 3.15
N ALA A 205 -15.18 -10.98 1.95
CA ALA A 205 -14.56 -11.99 1.08
C ALA A 205 -13.46 -12.78 1.82
N LEU A 206 -12.61 -12.09 2.56
CA LEU A 206 -11.57 -12.73 3.37
C LEU A 206 -12.07 -13.51 4.58
N ARG A 207 -13.33 -13.41 5.02
CA ARG A 207 -13.81 -14.18 6.18
C ARG A 207 -14.04 -15.65 5.87
N TRP A 208 -14.28 -16.00 4.60
CA TRP A 208 -14.49 -17.39 4.19
C TRP A 208 -13.19 -18.19 4.10
N VAL A 209 -12.06 -17.49 4.05
CA VAL A 209 -10.72 -18.06 3.92
C VAL A 209 -9.88 -17.63 5.12
N LYS A 210 -8.89 -18.41 5.55
CA LYS A 210 -7.99 -18.00 6.64
C LYS A 210 -6.71 -17.32 6.11
N SER A 211 -6.75 -16.96 4.82
CA SER A 211 -5.66 -16.32 4.10
C SER A 211 -5.39 -14.89 4.52
N LYS A 212 -4.11 -14.50 4.41
CA LYS A 212 -3.67 -13.11 4.47
C LYS A 212 -3.50 -12.57 3.05
N ALA A 213 -4.21 -11.51 2.72
CA ALA A 213 -4.05 -10.85 1.43
C ALA A 213 -2.95 -9.80 1.47
N ARG A 214 -2.19 -9.71 0.37
CA ARG A 214 -1.25 -8.62 0.10
C ARG A 214 -1.60 -7.94 -1.21
N ILE A 215 -1.67 -6.60 -1.19
CA ILE A 215 -2.01 -5.79 -2.36
C ILE A 215 -0.84 -4.82 -2.63
N GLU A 216 -0.50 -4.63 -3.91
CA GLU A 216 0.60 -3.80 -4.41
C GLU A 216 0.18 -2.84 -5.55
#